data_AF-A0A1B6FEB2-F1
#
_entry.id   AF-A0A1B6FEB2-F1
#
_cell.length_a   1.000
_cell.length_b   1.000
_cell.length_c   1.000
_cell.angle_alpha   90.00
_cell.angle_beta   90.00
_cell.angle_gamma   90.00
#
_symmetry.space_group_name_H-M   'P 1'
#
loop_
_entity.id
_entity.type
_entity.pdbx_description
1 polymer ?
#
loop_
_entity_poly.entity_id
_entity_poly.type
_entity_poly.pdbx_seq_one_letter_code
_entity_poly.pdbx_strand_id
1 'polypeptide(L)'
;YIDAETRKTVIYSMTSVAAASLLMFGLLGKAKESFSSDGKHKKESPGQALKTTWAIFNTTQMRMLCISFAFIGMHQAFRCGIYSSSVGFTLKIGDNSKQLVVLSGVFVGTGELLGGLFQIALSDFTER
;
A
#
# COMPACT_ATOMS: atom_id res chain seq x y z
N TYR A 1 -4.06 -12.83 -29.28
CA TYR A 1 -5.47 -12.68 -28.87
C TYR A 1 -5.68 -13.71 -27.77
N ILE A 2 -5.95 -13.30 -26.53
CA ILE A 2 -6.06 -14.24 -25.40
C ILE A 2 -7.38 -15.02 -25.51
N ASP A 3 -7.29 -16.34 -25.39
CA ASP A 3 -8.41 -17.27 -25.48
C ASP A 3 -9.46 -17.02 -24.38
N ALA A 4 -10.74 -17.20 -24.74
CA ALA A 4 -11.85 -16.91 -23.85
C ALA A 4 -11.88 -17.81 -22.61
N GLU A 5 -11.36 -19.04 -22.70
CA GLU A 5 -11.21 -19.92 -21.54
C GLU A 5 -10.13 -19.41 -20.59
N THR A 6 -8.96 -19.02 -21.10
CA THR A 6 -7.86 -18.51 -20.26
C THR A 6 -8.30 -17.28 -19.45
N ARG A 7 -9.10 -16.39 -20.05
CA ARG A 7 -9.65 -15.22 -19.35
C ARG A 7 -10.59 -15.62 -18.21
N LYS A 8 -11.46 -16.62 -18.41
CA LYS A 8 -12.38 -17.10 -17.37
C LYS A 8 -11.64 -17.75 -16.20
N THR A 9 -10.62 -18.57 -16.48
CA THR A 9 -9.81 -19.21 -15.45
C THR A 9 -9.10 -18.20 -14.55
N VAL A 10 -8.54 -17.13 -15.14
CA VAL A 10 -7.89 -16.06 -14.37
C VAL A 10 -8.89 -15.29 -13.52
N ILE A 11 -10.07 -14.95 -14.07
CA ILE A 11 -11.09 -14.23 -13.31
C ILE A 11 -11.59 -15.07 -12.13
N TYR A 12 -11.81 -16.37 -12.35
CA TYR A 12 -12.28 -17.27 -11.30
C TYR A 12 -11.24 -17.42 -10.17
N SER A 13 -9.95 -17.59 -10.51
CA SER A 13 -8.89 -17.72 -9.50
C SER A 13 -8.67 -16.42 -8.72
N MET A 14 -8.74 -15.25 -9.36
CA MET A 14 -8.65 -13.97 -8.63
C MET A 14 -9.85 -13.75 -7.69
N THR A 15 -11.05 -14.15 -8.13
CA THR A 15 -12.27 -14.03 -7.32
C THR A 15 -12.24 -14.95 -6.11
N SER A 16 -11.76 -16.19 -6.25
CA SER A 16 -11.66 -17.13 -5.14
C SER A 16 -10.65 -16.67 -4.09
N VAL A 17 -9.50 -16.14 -4.51
CA VAL A 17 -8.51 -15.56 -3.59
C VAL A 17 -9.08 -14.34 -2.87
N ALA A 18 -9.80 -13.46 -3.57
CA ALA A 18 -10.46 -12.30 -2.95
C ALA A 18 -11.52 -12.71 -1.93
N ALA A 19 -12.35 -13.72 -2.25
CA ALA A 19 -13.34 -14.25 -1.33
C ALA A 19 -12.69 -14.89 -0.10
N ALA A 20 -11.63 -15.69 -0.29
CA ALA A 20 -10.87 -16.27 0.81
C ALA A 20 -10.25 -15.20 1.72
N SER A 21 -9.70 -14.12 1.14
CA SER A 21 -9.18 -12.98 1.90
C SER A 21 -10.29 -12.32 2.72
N LEU A 22 -11.45 -12.03 2.13
CA LEU A 22 -12.59 -11.44 2.85
C LEU A 22 -13.09 -12.33 3.98
N LEU A 23 -13.17 -13.64 3.75
CA LEU A 23 -13.51 -14.61 4.78
C LEU A 23 -12.48 -14.63 5.91
N MET A 24 -11.18 -14.63 5.58
CA MET A 24 -10.09 -14.51 6.56
C MET A 24 -10.19 -13.22 7.37
N PHE A 25 -10.38 -12.06 6.73
CA PHE A 25 -10.54 -10.78 7.41
C PHE A 25 -11.82 -10.71 8.26
N GLY A 26 -12.89 -11.40 7.85
CA GLY A 26 -14.12 -11.52 8.62
C GLY A 26 -13.98 -12.45 9.84
N LEU A 27 -13.13 -13.47 9.76
CA LEU A 27 -12.81 -14.40 10.85
C LEU A 27 -11.73 -13.83 11.79
N LEU A 28 -10.90 -12.89 11.32
CA LEU A 28 -9.96 -12.13 12.12
C LEU A 28 -10.75 -11.15 13.00
N GLY A 29 -11.10 -11.60 14.21
CA GLY A 29 -11.94 -10.88 15.15
C GLY A 29 -11.55 -9.40 15.32
N LYS A 30 -12.58 -8.58 15.62
CA LYS A 30 -12.52 -7.12 15.74
C LYS A 30 -11.17 -6.65 16.28
N ALA A 31 -10.43 -5.90 15.47
CA ALA A 31 -9.13 -5.36 15.81
C ALA A 31 -9.15 -4.77 17.22
N LYS A 32 -8.27 -5.25 18.09
CA LYS A 32 -8.08 -4.72 19.43
C LYS A 32 -7.76 -3.24 19.28
N GLU A 33 -8.64 -2.38 19.80
CA GLU A 33 -8.44 -0.93 19.92
C GLU A 33 -7.30 -0.66 20.91
N SER A 34 -6.07 -0.99 20.53
CA SER A 34 -4.84 -0.65 21.25
C SER A 34 -4.16 0.49 20.53
N PHE A 35 -4.83 1.64 20.49
CA PHE A 35 -4.17 2.93 20.40
C PHE A 35 -4.92 3.87 21.32
N SER A 36 -4.35 4.05 22.52
CA SER A 36 -4.75 4.96 23.60
C SER A 36 -5.96 5.84 23.31
N SER A 37 -7.15 5.33 23.65
CA SER A 37 -8.34 6.16 23.84
C SER A 37 -8.61 6.30 25.34
N ASP A 38 -7.61 6.81 26.07
CA ASP A 38 -7.86 7.43 27.37
C ASP A 38 -8.13 8.92 27.11
N GLY A 39 -9.41 9.26 27.01
CA GLY A 39 -9.83 10.61 26.69
C GLY A 39 -11.23 10.67 26.09
N LYS A 40 -12.25 10.46 26.93
CA LYS A 40 -13.65 10.85 26.75
C LYS A 40 -14.10 10.96 25.28
N HIS A 41 -14.69 9.88 24.76
CA HIS A 41 -15.47 9.89 23.52
C HIS A 41 -16.72 10.78 23.69
N LYS A 42 -16.52 12.10 23.71
CA LYS A 42 -17.59 13.08 23.58
C LYS A 42 -18.09 12.93 22.14
N LYS A 43 -19.39 12.90 21.92
CA LYS A 43 -19.98 12.92 20.57
C LYS A 43 -19.54 14.20 19.87
N GLU A 44 -18.36 14.18 19.25
CA GLU A 44 -17.87 15.29 18.45
C GLU A 44 -18.71 15.31 17.18
N SER A 45 -19.35 16.45 16.92
CA SER A 45 -20.02 16.68 15.64
C SER A 45 -18.99 16.54 14.51
N PRO A 46 -19.34 15.97 13.33
CA PRO A 46 -18.39 15.80 12.22
C PRO A 46 -17.69 17.12 11.83
N GLY A 47 -18.34 18.26 12.01
CA GLY A 47 -17.73 19.57 11.79
C GLY A 47 -16.65 19.94 12.82
N GLN A 48 -16.80 19.48 14.07
CA GLN A 48 -15.80 19.70 15.12
C GLN A 48 -14.58 18.80 14.90
N ALA A 49 -14.79 17.54 14.52
CA ALA A 49 -13.71 16.64 14.14
C ALA A 49 -12.92 17.20 12.94
N LEU A 50 -13.61 17.67 11.88
CA LEU A 50 -12.97 18.32 10.73
C LEU A 50 -12.15 19.55 11.13
N LYS A 51 -12.68 20.39 12.01
CA LYS A 51 -11.98 21.60 12.47
C LYS A 51 -10.73 21.25 13.29
N THR A 52 -10.81 20.22 14.12
CA THR A 52 -9.67 19.67 14.87
C THR A 52 -8.62 19.09 13.94
N THR A 53 -9.00 18.28 12.95
CA THR A 53 -8.08 17.74 11.94
C THR A 53 -7.42 18.85 11.14
N TRP A 54 -8.15 19.89 10.76
CA TRP A 54 -7.61 21.05 10.05
C TRP A 54 -6.59 21.84 10.88
N ALA A 55 -6.85 22.00 12.18
CA ALA A 55 -5.90 22.63 13.10
C ALA A 55 -4.60 21.81 13.23
N ILE A 56 -4.72 20.48 13.33
CA ILE A 56 -3.56 19.57 13.37
C ILE A 56 -2.78 19.61 12.05
N PHE A 57 -3.48 19.60 10.92
CA PHE A 57 -2.89 19.67 9.59
C PHE A 57 -2.04 20.93 9.38
N ASN A 58 -2.46 22.06 9.96
CA ASN A 58 -1.75 23.33 9.81
C ASN A 58 -0.50 23.47 10.73
N THR A 59 -0.22 22.47 11.57
CA THR A 59 0.97 22.46 12.43
C THR A 59 2.25 22.28 11.60
N THR A 60 3.32 22.99 11.93
CA THR A 60 4.58 23.01 11.15
C THR A 60 5.19 21.62 10.94
N GLN A 61 5.14 20.75 11.94
CA GLN A 61 5.61 19.37 11.79
C GLN A 61 4.75 18.56 10.81
N MET A 62 3.43 18.73 10.88
CA MET A 62 2.49 18.02 10.02
C MET A 62 2.61 18.45 8.56
N ARG A 63 2.85 19.74 8.30
CA ARG A 63 3.10 20.24 6.93
C ARG A 63 4.36 19.65 6.31
N MET A 64 5.45 19.52 7.07
CA MET A 64 6.67 18.86 6.57
C MET A 64 6.42 17.38 6.26
N LEU A 65 5.68 16.69 7.14
CA LEU A 65 5.30 15.30 6.92
C LEU A 65 4.39 15.12 5.70
N CYS A 66 3.45 16.04 5.48
CA CYS A 66 2.58 16.04 4.29
C CYS A 66 3.36 16.19 2.99
N ILE A 67 4.41 17.02 2.97
CA ILE A 67 5.29 17.14 1.79
C ILE A 67 6.04 15.83 1.55
N SER A 68 6.56 15.20 2.60
CA SER A 68 7.21 13.88 2.50
C SER A 68 6.24 12.81 1.97
N PHE A 69 5.02 12.75 2.49
CA PHE A 69 4.00 11.83 1.99
C PHE A 69 3.59 12.12 0.55
N ALA A 70 3.46 13.40 0.17
CA ALA A 70 3.18 13.76 -1.22
C ALA A 70 4.32 13.34 -2.15
N PHE A 71 5.58 13.52 -1.73
CA PHE A 71 6.75 13.08 -2.49
C PHE A 71 6.81 11.56 -2.65
N ILE A 72 6.60 10.80 -1.56
CA ILE A 72 6.56 9.34 -1.58
C ILE A 72 5.39 8.84 -2.44
N GLY A 73 4.22 9.46 -2.31
CA GLY A 73 3.03 9.14 -3.10
C GLY A 73 3.25 9.40 -4.59
N MET A 74 3.87 10.53 -4.95
CA MET A 74 4.28 10.79 -6.34
C MET A 74 5.26 9.72 -6.82
N HIS A 75 6.33 9.44 -6.07
CA HIS A 75 7.29 8.42 -6.43
C HIS A 75 6.65 7.03 -6.63
N GLN A 76 5.69 6.65 -5.78
CA GLN A 76 4.92 5.40 -5.93
C GLN A 76 4.03 5.42 -7.18
N ALA A 77 3.38 6.53 -7.49
CA ALA A 77 2.60 6.68 -8.71
C ALA A 77 3.48 6.56 -9.97
N PHE A 78 4.68 7.15 -9.95
CA PHE A 78 5.66 6.99 -11.04
C PHE A 78 6.10 5.53 -11.18
N ARG A 79 6.39 4.84 -10.07
CA ARG A 79 6.78 3.42 -10.06
C ARG A 79 5.67 2.52 -10.64
N CYS A 80 4.44 2.66 -10.17
CA CYS A 80 3.33 1.79 -10.55
C CYS A 80 2.74 2.14 -11.92
N GLY A 81 2.65 3.42 -12.27
CA GLY A 81 1.98 3.89 -13.49
C GLY A 81 2.91 4.14 -14.66
N ILE A 82 3.97 4.92 -14.46
CA ILE A 82 4.78 5.44 -15.57
C ILE A 82 5.91 4.50 -15.93
N TYR A 83 6.64 3.99 -14.93
CA TYR A 83 7.76 3.07 -15.15
C TYR A 83 7.26 1.72 -15.69
N SER A 84 6.26 1.12 -15.03
CA SER A 84 5.66 -0.15 -15.47
C SER A 84 5.09 -0.07 -16.91
N SER A 85 4.36 1.00 -17.23
CA SER A 85 3.82 1.20 -18.57
C SER A 85 4.94 1.43 -19.60
N SER A 86 5.95 2.24 -19.29
CA SER A 86 7.05 2.52 -20.23
C SER A 86 7.89 1.28 -20.54
N VAL A 87 8.14 0.42 -19.54
CA VAL A 87 8.86 -0.85 -19.72
C VAL A 87 8.03 -1.86 -20.51
N GLY A 88 6.71 -1.93 -20.29
CA GLY A 88 5.81 -2.83 -21.01
C GLY A 88 5.54 -2.46 -22.47
N PHE A 89 5.69 -1.18 -22.86
CA PHE A 89 5.41 -0.67 -24.21
C PHE A 89 6.67 -0.33 -25.05
N THR A 90 7.88 -0.45 -24.48
CA THR A 90 9.11 -0.16 -25.22
C THR A 90 9.46 -1.28 -26.21
N LEU A 91 9.22 -1.03 -27.50
CA LEU A 91 9.57 -1.91 -28.64
C LEU A 91 11.08 -2.19 -28.79
N LYS A 92 11.95 -1.39 -28.16
CA LYS A 92 13.42 -1.55 -28.23
C LYS A 92 13.99 -2.63 -27.31
N ILE A 93 13.23 -3.11 -26.33
CA ILE A 93 13.67 -4.14 -25.36
C ILE A 93 13.37 -5.57 -25.86
N GLY A 94 12.61 -5.71 -26.95
CA GLY A 94 12.26 -7.01 -27.55
C GLY A 94 11.02 -7.67 -26.93
N ASP A 95 10.68 -8.84 -27.46
CA ASP A 95 9.44 -9.61 -27.17
C ASP A 95 9.26 -9.98 -25.68
N ASN A 96 10.34 -9.91 -24.89
CA ASN A 96 10.39 -10.26 -23.46
C ASN A 96 9.99 -9.11 -22.51
N SER A 97 9.64 -7.93 -23.03
CA SER A 97 9.27 -6.73 -22.23
C SER A 97 8.22 -6.99 -21.14
N LYS A 98 7.25 -7.89 -21.37
CA LYS A 98 6.24 -8.27 -20.37
C LYS A 98 6.81 -9.01 -19.16
N GLN A 99 7.85 -9.82 -19.34
CA GLN A 99 8.48 -10.57 -18.24
C GLN A 99 9.35 -9.65 -17.36
N LEU A 100 9.96 -8.62 -17.95
CA LEU A 100 10.78 -7.66 -17.20
C LEU A 100 9.94 -6.82 -16.23
N VAL A 101 8.70 -6.47 -16.60
CA VAL A 101 7.76 -5.79 -15.70
C VAL A 101 7.46 -6.67 -14.48
N VAL A 102 7.12 -7.94 -14.70
CA VAL A 102 6.86 -8.90 -13.61
C VAL A 102 8.10 -9.08 -12.72
N LEU A 103 9.28 -9.19 -13.33
CA LEU A 103 10.55 -9.35 -12.60
C LEU A 103 10.90 -8.13 -11.74
N SER A 104 10.66 -6.92 -12.24
CA SER A 104 10.85 -5.69 -11.45
C SER A 104 9.89 -5.63 -10.26
N GLY A 105 8.65 -6.13 -10.41
CA GLY A 105 7.69 -6.25 -9.31
C GLY A 105 8.18 -7.20 -8.22
N VAL A 106 8.77 -8.34 -8.59
CA VAL A 106 9.35 -9.30 -7.63
C VAL A 106 10.53 -8.70 -6.85
N PHE A 107 11.40 -7.95 -7.54
CA PHE A 107 12.53 -7.28 -6.89
C PHE A 107 12.07 -6.20 -5.90
N VAL A 108 11.06 -5.41 -6.28
CA VAL A 108 10.44 -4.41 -5.39
C VAL A 108 9.83 -5.08 -4.16
N GLY A 109 9.05 -6.16 -4.35
CA GLY A 109 8.45 -6.89 -3.23
C GLY A 109 9.49 -7.51 -2.30
N THR A 110 10.58 -8.04 -2.85
CA THR A 110 11.71 -8.56 -2.05
C THR A 110 12.37 -7.44 -1.24
N GLY A 111 12.57 -6.27 -1.85
CA GLY A 111 13.12 -5.10 -1.18
C GLY A 111 12.25 -4.60 -0.04
N GLU A 112 10.92 -4.63 -0.20
CA GLU A 112 9.98 -4.24 0.86
C GLU A 112 9.99 -5.22 2.04
N LEU A 113 10.07 -6.53 1.77
CA LEU A 113 10.20 -7.54 2.82
C LEU A 113 11.50 -7.38 3.61
N LEU A 114 12.63 -7.19 2.93
CA LEU A 114 13.92 -6.95 3.56
C LEU A 114 13.95 -5.65 4.37
N GLY A 115 13.36 -4.58 3.84
CA GLY A 115 13.22 -3.30 4.54
C GLY A 115 12.39 -3.42 5.82
N GLY A 116 11.28 -4.16 5.77
CA GLY A 116 10.44 -4.43 6.95
C GLY A 116 11.18 -5.24 8.01
N LEU A 117 11.89 -6.30 7.62
CA LEU A 117 12.72 -7.09 8.53
C LEU A 117 13.84 -6.25 9.16
N PHE A 118 14.48 -5.39 8.37
CA PHE A 118 15.50 -4.49 8.86
C PHE A 118 14.94 -3.48 9.88
N GLN A 119 13.76 -2.92 9.62
CA GLN A 119 13.12 -2.00 10.56
C GLN A 119 12.77 -2.68 11.89
N ILE A 120 12.30 -3.93 11.84
CA ILE A 120 12.03 -4.73 13.04
C ILE A 120 13.33 -5.00 13.81
N ALA A 121 14.40 -5.40 13.12
CA ALA A 121 15.70 -5.63 13.73
C ALA A 121 16.31 -4.36 14.36
N LEU A 122 16.13 -3.21 13.72
CA LEU A 122 16.56 -1.91 14.26
C LEU A 122 15.75 -1.52 15.50
N SER A 123 14.44 -1.82 15.53
CA SER A 123 13.59 -1.60 16.70
C SER A 123 14.06 -2.44 17.89
N ASP A 124 14.33 -3.74 17.67
CA ASP A 124 14.83 -4.66 18.71
C ASP A 124 16.21 -4.20 19.25
N PHE A 125 17.05 -3.61 18.40
CA PHE A 125 18.34 -3.05 18.82
C PHE A 125 18.21 -1.75 19.61
N THR A 126 17.16 -0.95 19.36
CA THR A 126 16.94 0.33 20.06
C THR A 126 16.34 0.14 21.46
N GLU A 127 15.67 -0.98 21.72
CA GLU A 127 15.13 -1.35 23.03
C GLU A 127 16.15 -1.99 23.99
N ARG A 128 17.40 -2.23 23.54
CA ARG A 128 18.51 -2.71 24.39
C ARG A 128 19.43 -1.57 24.84
#